data_AF-A0AB73M5Y9-F1
#
_entry.id   AF-A0AB73M5Y9-F1
#
_cell.length_a   1.000
_cell.length_b   1.000
_cell.length_c   1.000
_cell.angle_alpha   90.00
_cell.angle_beta   90.00
_cell.angle_gamma   90.00
#
_symmetry.space_group_name_H-M   'P 1'
#
loop_
_entity.id
_entity.type
_entity.pdbx_description
1 polymer ?
#
loop_
_entity_poly.entity_id
_entity_poly.type
_entity_poly.pdbx_seq_one_letter_code
_entity_poly.pdbx_strand_id
1 'polypeptide(L)'
;MSILKKMILLWGTSFGLFWALSCSGAEISENKKVNYEPVPNPTKENEVILNEEGKEVTLNTGDPDSFLKPSTDPLEYFRVHISSDSYQLRQLRGSKFIRRKVDRGGDALISEELSRFNKIDFKDDGIIIVVLNGNTGAFETIRFNTRVPRINDLAKIVQNDVTRWIMEHSEEKPVVTRFQIHYSLELKNKTGSTRDAVKEELKKEVIRRK
;
A
#
# COMPACT_ATOMS: atom_id res chain seq x y z
N MET A 1 -71.28 27.41 62.52
CA MET A 1 -71.40 26.92 61.13
C MET A 1 -70.02 26.42 60.73
N SER A 2 -69.72 25.12 60.72
CA SER A 2 -70.19 24.03 59.86
C SER A 2 -69.07 23.62 58.89
N ILE A 3 -68.42 22.49 59.22
CA ILE A 3 -67.95 21.39 58.34
C ILE A 3 -66.80 21.74 57.36
N LEU A 4 -65.54 21.41 57.68
CA LEU A 4 -64.86 20.11 57.52
C LEU A 4 -64.64 19.69 56.05
N LYS A 5 -63.37 19.61 55.63
CA LYS A 5 -62.82 18.50 54.82
C LYS A 5 -61.28 18.59 54.74
N LYS A 6 -60.61 17.58 55.32
CA LYS A 6 -59.46 16.75 54.85
C LYS A 6 -58.26 17.48 54.20
N MET A 7 -56.99 17.17 54.42
CA MET A 7 -56.26 15.98 54.89
C MET A 7 -54.76 16.37 55.01
N ILE A 8 -54.06 15.95 56.08
CA ILE A 8 -52.82 15.11 56.09
C ILE A 8 -51.82 15.36 54.94
N LEU A 9 -50.48 15.50 55.09
CA LEU A 9 -49.48 15.61 56.16
C LEU A 9 -48.12 15.63 55.40
N LEU A 10 -47.07 16.00 56.12
CA LEU A 10 -45.67 15.62 55.93
C LEU A 10 -44.78 16.36 54.90
N TRP A 11 -43.79 17.00 55.52
CA TRP A 11 -42.46 17.40 55.09
C TRP A 11 -41.86 16.65 53.90
N GLY A 12 -41.27 17.42 52.98
CA GLY A 12 -40.31 16.97 51.99
C GLY A 12 -39.09 17.88 51.98
N THR A 13 -38.05 17.50 52.71
CA THR A 13 -36.69 18.00 52.56
C THR A 13 -36.17 17.63 51.17
N SER A 14 -36.00 18.62 50.30
CA SER A 14 -35.36 18.43 49.00
C SER A 14 -33.84 18.33 49.20
N PHE A 15 -33.36 17.09 49.30
CA PHE A 15 -31.96 16.74 49.15
C PHE A 15 -31.60 16.90 47.66
N GLY A 16 -30.67 17.80 47.35
CA GLY A 16 -30.12 17.96 46.01
C GLY A 16 -29.29 16.76 45.62
N LEU A 17 -29.81 15.92 44.71
CA LEU A 17 -29.02 14.97 43.94
C LEU A 17 -28.36 15.74 42.78
N PHE A 18 -27.10 16.13 42.97
CA PHE A 18 -26.24 16.51 41.84
C PHE A 18 -25.71 15.22 41.20
N TRP A 19 -26.25 14.87 40.04
CA TRP A 19 -25.66 13.89 39.13
C TRP A 19 -24.37 14.48 38.55
N ALA A 20 -23.21 14.07 39.05
CA ALA A 20 -21.94 14.30 38.40
C ALA A 20 -21.74 13.24 37.30
N LEU A 21 -22.14 13.59 36.07
CA LEU A 21 -21.78 12.88 34.86
C LEU A 21 -20.32 13.21 34.52
N SER A 22 -19.47 12.20 34.73
CA SER A 22 -18.30 11.79 33.93
C SER A 22 -17.67 12.79 32.96
N CYS A 23 -16.41 13.13 33.22
CA CYS A 23 -15.39 13.30 32.18
C CYS A 23 -14.04 12.85 32.78
N SER A 24 -13.84 11.53 32.85
CA SER A 24 -12.49 10.97 32.90
C SER A 24 -11.78 11.42 31.63
N GLY A 25 -10.89 12.41 31.75
CA GLY A 25 -9.99 12.80 30.68
C GLY A 25 -9.21 11.57 30.25
N ALA A 26 -9.54 11.06 29.07
CA ALA A 26 -8.66 10.16 28.37
C ALA A 26 -7.36 10.94 28.15
N GLU A 27 -6.28 10.50 28.77
CA GLU A 27 -4.94 10.90 28.38
C GLU A 27 -4.82 10.56 26.90
N ILE A 28 -4.89 11.60 26.07
CA ILE A 28 -4.47 11.56 24.68
C ILE A 28 -3.01 11.17 24.76
N SER A 29 -2.72 9.90 24.44
CA SER A 29 -1.33 9.47 24.28
C SER A 29 -0.73 10.43 23.26
N GLU A 30 0.30 11.15 23.70
CA GLU A 30 1.07 12.02 22.82
C GLU A 30 1.49 11.16 21.62
N ASN A 31 0.90 11.47 20.47
CA ASN A 31 1.29 10.92 19.20
C ASN A 31 2.73 11.38 18.96
N LYS A 32 3.67 10.56 19.40
CA LYS A 32 5.11 10.77 19.28
C LYS A 32 5.36 11.01 17.79
N LYS A 33 5.52 12.27 17.39
CA LYS A 33 5.80 12.65 16.00
C LYS A 33 7.10 11.96 15.62
N VAL A 34 6.99 10.82 14.95
CA VAL A 34 8.15 10.12 14.38
C VAL A 34 8.73 11.07 13.35
N ASN A 35 9.96 11.53 13.60
CA ASN A 35 10.64 12.44 12.69
C ASN A 35 11.28 11.61 11.58
N TYR A 36 10.78 11.75 10.35
CA TYR A 36 11.32 11.06 9.19
C TYR A 36 12.33 11.96 8.48
N GLU A 37 13.50 11.42 8.19
CA GLU A 37 14.58 12.15 7.53
C GLU A 37 14.50 11.94 6.01
N PRO A 38 14.72 12.98 5.19
CA PRO A 38 14.70 12.84 3.73
C PRO A 38 15.90 12.01 3.25
N VAL A 39 15.64 11.15 2.26
CA VAL A 39 16.63 10.25 1.65
C VAL A 39 16.78 10.61 0.17
N PRO A 40 17.99 10.60 -0.40
CA PRO A 40 18.21 10.90 -1.81
C PRO A 40 17.56 9.86 -2.74
N ASN A 41 17.40 10.22 -4.02
CA ASN A 41 16.88 9.30 -5.04
C ASN A 41 17.78 8.05 -5.13
N PRO A 42 17.22 6.82 -4.99
CA PRO A 42 17.99 5.58 -4.98
C PRO A 42 18.76 5.31 -6.28
N THR A 43 18.38 5.95 -7.39
CA THR A 43 19.05 5.82 -8.69
C THR A 43 20.32 6.67 -8.81
N LYS A 44 20.58 7.55 -7.81
CA LYS A 44 21.62 8.59 -7.83
C LYS A 44 21.46 9.63 -8.93
N GLU A 45 20.34 9.62 -9.64
CA GLU A 45 20.02 10.65 -10.63
C GLU A 45 19.30 11.82 -9.97
N ASN A 46 19.55 13.01 -10.49
CA ASN A 46 18.82 14.23 -10.10
C ASN A 46 17.47 14.30 -10.84
N GLU A 47 16.69 13.23 -10.75
CA GLU A 47 15.33 13.17 -11.28
C GLU A 47 14.30 13.24 -10.15
N VAL A 48 13.19 13.94 -10.43
CA VAL A 48 12.04 14.01 -9.51
C VAL A 48 11.38 12.64 -9.42
N ILE A 49 11.05 12.25 -8.19
CA ILE A 49 10.33 11.01 -7.91
C ILE A 49 8.83 11.32 -7.91
N LEU A 50 8.06 10.54 -8.66
CA LEU A 50 6.60 10.66 -8.67
C LEU A 50 5.96 9.54 -7.85
N ASN A 51 4.87 9.84 -7.17
CA ASN A 51 4.06 8.84 -6.47
C ASN A 51 2.94 8.26 -7.37
N GLU A 52 2.11 7.38 -6.81
CA GLU A 52 0.94 6.77 -7.46
C GLU A 52 -0.10 7.77 -7.99
N GLU A 53 -0.17 8.99 -7.43
CA GLU A 53 -1.00 10.09 -7.96
C GLU A 53 -0.29 10.96 -9.01
N GLY A 54 0.93 10.62 -9.41
CA GLY A 54 1.74 11.41 -10.34
C GLY A 54 2.27 12.71 -9.74
N LYS A 55 2.28 12.84 -8.40
CA LYS A 55 2.80 14.00 -7.69
C LYS A 55 4.27 13.80 -7.32
N GLU A 56 5.03 14.89 -7.36
CA GLU A 56 6.41 14.90 -6.88
C GLU A 56 6.47 14.66 -5.37
N VAL A 57 7.34 13.73 -4.96
CA VAL A 57 7.53 13.35 -3.56
C VAL A 57 9.01 13.22 -3.24
N THR A 58 9.36 13.51 -1.99
CA THR A 58 10.69 13.23 -1.43
C THR A 58 10.62 11.94 -0.61
N LEU A 59 11.51 10.99 -0.90
CA LEU A 59 11.61 9.78 -0.10
C LEU A 59 12.15 10.12 1.29
N ASN A 60 11.72 9.37 2.29
CA ASN A 60 12.14 9.53 3.67
C ASN A 60 12.27 8.18 4.37
N THR A 61 12.82 8.19 5.58
CA THR A 61 13.05 6.98 6.39
C THR A 61 11.78 6.24 6.81
N GLY A 62 10.59 6.81 6.58
CA GLY A 62 9.29 6.18 6.80
C GLY A 62 8.71 5.47 5.57
N ASP A 63 9.28 5.67 4.38
CA ASP A 63 8.88 4.92 3.20
C ASP A 63 9.29 3.43 3.34
N PRO A 64 8.60 2.51 2.64
CA PRO A 64 9.00 1.11 2.61
C PRO A 64 10.47 0.93 2.24
N ASP A 65 11.15 0.00 2.92
CA ASP A 65 12.57 -0.33 2.67
C ASP A 65 12.87 -0.58 1.19
N SER A 66 11.91 -1.18 0.46
CA SER A 66 12.04 -1.42 -0.98
C SER A 66 12.25 -0.14 -1.78
N PHE A 67 11.70 0.99 -1.35
CA PHE A 67 11.89 2.28 -2.01
C PHE A 67 13.23 2.91 -1.69
N LEU A 68 13.86 2.58 -0.56
CA LEU A 68 15.13 3.19 -0.14
C LEU A 68 16.38 2.46 -0.66
N LYS A 69 16.23 1.23 -1.17
CA LYS A 69 17.36 0.43 -1.68
C LYS A 69 18.04 1.09 -2.89
N PRO A 70 19.37 1.28 -2.90
CA PRO A 70 20.05 1.81 -4.08
C PRO A 70 19.76 0.98 -5.34
N SER A 71 19.60 1.67 -6.47
CA SER A 71 19.42 1.05 -7.78
C SER A 71 20.66 1.21 -8.64
N THR A 72 21.18 0.10 -9.15
CA THR A 72 22.20 0.10 -10.21
C THR A 72 21.65 -0.29 -11.57
N ASP A 73 20.34 -0.58 -11.65
CA ASP A 73 19.69 -0.96 -12.90
C ASP A 73 19.23 0.29 -13.66
N PRO A 74 19.79 0.60 -14.85
CA PRO A 74 19.39 1.77 -15.62
C PRO A 74 17.96 1.65 -16.18
N LEU A 75 17.40 0.44 -16.22
CA LEU A 75 16.04 0.19 -16.70
C LEU A 75 15.01 0.19 -15.56
N GLU A 76 15.40 0.32 -14.29
CA GLU A 76 14.45 0.40 -13.18
C GLU A 76 13.78 1.78 -13.16
N TYR A 77 12.54 1.84 -13.66
CA TYR A 77 11.78 3.09 -13.72
C TYR A 77 10.78 3.19 -12.59
N PHE A 78 10.23 2.06 -12.15
CA PHE A 78 9.15 2.03 -11.17
C PHE A 78 9.46 1.06 -10.05
N ARG A 79 9.06 1.45 -8.83
CA ARG A 79 8.91 0.55 -7.69
C ARG A 79 7.47 0.53 -7.25
N VAL A 80 6.98 -0.65 -6.94
CA VAL A 80 5.64 -0.85 -6.39
C VAL A 80 5.78 -1.61 -5.09
N HIS A 81 5.19 -1.08 -4.02
CA HIS A 81 5.06 -1.76 -2.76
C HIS A 81 3.58 -2.05 -2.53
N ILE A 82 3.24 -3.34 -2.50
CA ILE A 82 1.88 -3.80 -2.26
C ILE A 82 1.88 -4.49 -0.90
N SER A 83 1.12 -3.91 0.02
CA SER A 83 0.73 -4.57 1.25
C SER A 83 -0.77 -4.81 1.21
N SER A 84 -1.26 -5.60 2.16
CA SER A 84 -2.69 -5.80 2.35
C SER A 84 -3.44 -4.54 2.81
N ASP A 85 -2.71 -3.52 3.26
CA ASP A 85 -3.28 -2.27 3.78
C ASP A 85 -3.12 -1.11 2.79
N SER A 86 -2.21 -1.25 1.81
CA SER A 86 -1.81 -0.14 0.96
C SER A 86 -1.20 -0.60 -0.37
N TYR A 87 -1.45 0.20 -1.40
CA TYR A 87 -0.70 0.19 -2.65
C TYR A 87 0.11 1.48 -2.73
N GLN A 88 1.41 1.38 -2.93
CA GLN A 88 2.29 2.54 -3.08
C GLN A 88 3.17 2.37 -4.31
N LEU A 89 3.38 3.44 -5.07
CA LEU A 89 4.21 3.43 -6.26
C LEU A 89 5.20 4.59 -6.23
N ARG A 90 6.41 4.35 -6.70
CA ARG A 90 7.41 5.39 -6.95
C ARG A 90 7.95 5.25 -8.36
N GLN A 91 7.79 6.30 -9.17
CA GLN A 91 8.51 6.43 -10.42
C GLN A 91 9.85 7.10 -10.12
N LEU A 92 10.94 6.37 -10.34
CA LEU A 92 12.29 6.80 -10.01
C LEU A 92 13.03 7.47 -11.17
N ARG A 93 12.61 7.16 -12.41
CA ARG A 93 13.24 7.61 -13.65
C ARG A 93 12.23 7.96 -14.73
N GLY A 94 12.66 8.75 -15.70
CA GLY A 94 11.92 9.04 -16.92
C GLY A 94 10.69 9.92 -16.71
N SER A 95 10.59 10.64 -15.59
CA SER A 95 9.42 11.45 -15.21
C SER A 95 9.11 12.60 -16.17
N LYS A 96 10.07 12.95 -17.03
CA LYS A 96 9.93 13.89 -18.15
C LYS A 96 9.33 13.28 -19.41
N PHE A 97 9.49 11.96 -19.62
CA PHE A 97 9.19 11.30 -20.89
C PHE A 97 7.96 10.41 -20.83
N ILE A 98 7.77 9.73 -19.71
CA ILE A 98 6.71 8.74 -19.52
C ILE A 98 6.14 8.86 -18.12
N ARG A 99 4.83 8.66 -17.98
CA ARG A 99 4.15 8.62 -16.69
C ARG A 99 3.09 7.53 -16.71
N ARG A 100 2.85 6.91 -15.56
CA ARG A 100 1.70 6.03 -15.38
C ARG A 100 0.46 6.90 -15.15
N LYS A 101 -0.61 6.66 -15.90
CA LYS A 101 -1.91 7.28 -15.63
C LYS A 101 -2.44 6.80 -14.28
N VAL A 102 -2.93 7.73 -13.46
CA VAL A 102 -3.45 7.43 -12.12
C VAL A 102 -4.66 6.49 -12.22
N ASP A 103 -4.61 5.36 -11.50
CA ASP A 103 -5.69 4.37 -11.42
C ASP A 103 -5.91 3.89 -9.98
N ARG A 104 -6.53 4.75 -9.17
CA ARG A 104 -6.81 4.48 -7.75
C ARG A 104 -7.72 3.28 -7.54
N GLY A 105 -8.66 3.04 -8.45
CA GLY A 105 -9.60 1.93 -8.36
C GLY A 105 -8.87 0.60 -8.52
N GLY A 106 -8.04 0.47 -9.57
CA GLY A 106 -7.21 -0.72 -9.74
C GLY A 106 -6.17 -0.89 -8.63
N ASP A 107 -5.58 0.21 -8.13
CA ASP A 107 -4.60 0.17 -7.02
C ASP A 107 -5.21 -0.45 -5.76
N ALA A 108 -6.42 -0.04 -5.39
CA ALA A 108 -7.15 -0.59 -4.25
C ALA A 108 -7.54 -2.06 -4.46
N LEU A 109 -8.00 -2.44 -5.66
CA LEU A 109 -8.37 -3.82 -5.98
C LEU A 109 -7.19 -4.79 -5.86
N ILE A 110 -5.99 -4.37 -6.26
CA ILE A 110 -4.79 -5.19 -6.16
C ILE A 110 -4.39 -5.42 -4.71
N SER A 111 -4.47 -4.41 -3.85
CA SER A 111 -4.27 -4.58 -2.40
C SER A 111 -5.33 -5.50 -1.77
N GLU A 112 -6.58 -5.40 -2.20
CA GLU A 112 -7.66 -6.30 -1.75
C GLU A 112 -7.40 -7.75 -2.17
N GLU A 113 -7.00 -7.99 -3.42
CA GLU A 113 -6.65 -9.33 -3.91
C GLU A 113 -5.50 -9.94 -3.10
N LEU A 114 -4.46 -9.15 -2.80
CA LEU A 114 -3.34 -9.56 -1.97
C LEU A 114 -3.77 -9.94 -0.54
N SER A 115 -4.76 -9.24 0.01
CA SER A 115 -5.25 -9.48 1.39
C SER A 115 -5.78 -10.89 1.63
N ARG A 116 -6.21 -11.60 0.58
CA ARG A 116 -6.68 -13.00 0.64
C ARG A 116 -5.58 -13.97 1.09
N PHE A 117 -4.32 -13.55 0.97
CA PHE A 117 -3.13 -14.35 1.32
C PHE A 117 -2.56 -14.01 2.70
N ASN A 118 -3.23 -13.19 3.52
CA ASN A 118 -2.81 -12.76 4.87
C ASN A 118 -2.89 -13.84 5.95
N LYS A 119 -2.32 -15.01 5.65
CA LYS A 119 -2.25 -16.16 6.55
C LYS A 119 -0.93 -16.23 7.31
N ILE A 120 0.11 -15.59 6.78
CA ILE A 120 1.46 -15.52 7.38
C ILE A 120 2.09 -14.16 7.16
N ASP A 121 3.05 -13.83 8.02
CA ASP A 121 3.99 -12.76 7.74
C ASP A 121 4.97 -13.24 6.67
N PHE A 122 4.93 -12.60 5.51
CA PHE A 122 5.74 -12.99 4.37
C PHE A 122 6.08 -11.77 3.52
N LYS A 123 7.36 -11.67 3.13
CA LYS A 123 7.83 -10.66 2.20
C LYS A 123 8.34 -11.35 0.96
N ASP A 124 7.96 -10.85 -0.20
CA ASP A 124 8.41 -11.33 -1.50
C ASP A 124 8.68 -10.17 -2.46
N ASP A 125 9.26 -10.50 -3.59
CA ASP A 125 9.64 -9.54 -4.63
C ASP A 125 9.53 -10.17 -6.02
N GLY A 126 9.38 -9.30 -7.02
CA GLY A 126 9.31 -9.68 -8.41
C GLY A 126 9.77 -8.53 -9.30
N ILE A 127 10.34 -8.84 -10.46
CA ILE A 127 10.76 -7.83 -11.42
C ILE A 127 10.06 -8.09 -12.75
N ILE A 128 9.26 -7.13 -13.20
CA ILE A 128 8.60 -7.15 -14.51
C ILE A 128 9.41 -6.34 -15.51
N ILE A 129 9.66 -6.91 -16.68
CA ILE A 129 10.13 -6.20 -17.87
C ILE A 129 8.91 -5.83 -18.70
N VAL A 130 8.81 -4.54 -19.01
CA VAL A 130 7.82 -3.99 -19.95
C VAL A 130 8.54 -3.54 -21.22
N VAL A 131 8.02 -3.95 -22.37
CA VAL A 131 8.40 -3.42 -23.68
C VAL A 131 7.18 -2.74 -24.28
N LEU A 132 7.37 -1.51 -24.74
CA LEU A 132 6.36 -0.71 -25.40
C LEU A 132 6.58 -0.70 -26.91
N ASN A 133 5.48 -0.64 -27.64
CA ASN A 133 5.52 -0.39 -29.07
C ASN A 133 6.12 1.01 -29.33
N GLY A 134 7.18 1.09 -30.13
CA GLY A 134 7.89 2.35 -30.40
C GLY A 134 7.12 3.39 -31.21
N ASN A 135 5.95 3.05 -31.76
CA ASN A 135 5.10 3.99 -32.48
C ASN A 135 3.91 4.46 -31.63
N THR A 136 3.28 3.56 -30.87
CA THR A 136 2.03 3.86 -30.14
C THR A 136 2.20 4.00 -28.64
N GLY A 137 3.31 3.50 -28.07
CA GLY A 137 3.55 3.49 -26.63
C GLY A 137 2.73 2.47 -25.85
N ALA A 138 1.94 1.64 -26.55
CA ALA A 138 1.16 0.56 -25.96
C ALA A 138 2.05 -0.59 -25.51
N PHE A 139 1.59 -1.38 -24.54
CA PHE A 139 2.28 -2.57 -24.08
C PHE A 139 2.38 -3.62 -25.20
N GLU A 140 3.61 -4.00 -25.53
CA GLU A 140 3.93 -5.03 -26.50
C GLU A 140 4.37 -6.32 -25.80
N THR A 141 5.15 -6.21 -24.73
CA THR A 141 5.54 -7.37 -23.91
C THR A 141 5.52 -7.01 -22.44
N ILE A 142 4.93 -7.91 -21.65
CA ILE A 142 4.98 -7.90 -20.19
C ILE A 142 5.40 -9.29 -19.76
N ARG A 143 6.50 -9.38 -19.01
CA ARG A 143 6.96 -10.65 -18.44
C ARG A 143 7.82 -10.41 -17.22
N PHE A 144 7.93 -11.43 -16.38
CA PHE A 144 8.98 -11.41 -15.36
C PHE A 144 10.37 -11.49 -15.98
N ASN A 145 11.36 -10.92 -15.28
CA ASN A 145 12.75 -11.32 -15.45
C ASN A 145 13.01 -12.65 -14.71
N THR A 146 14.26 -12.99 -14.42
CA THR A 146 14.62 -14.18 -13.62
C THR A 146 14.09 -14.16 -12.17
N ARG A 147 13.67 -13.00 -11.66
CA ARG A 147 13.12 -12.75 -10.32
C ARG A 147 11.59 -12.75 -10.37
N VAL A 148 11.03 -13.91 -10.08
CA VAL A 148 9.59 -14.16 -10.00
C VAL A 148 9.20 -14.35 -8.52
N PRO A 149 8.04 -13.84 -8.06
CA PRO A 149 7.50 -14.18 -6.75
C PRO A 149 7.45 -15.69 -6.55
N ARG A 150 7.73 -16.15 -5.33
CA ARG A 150 7.85 -17.58 -4.97
C ARG A 150 6.51 -18.30 -4.95
N ILE A 151 5.44 -17.57 -4.68
CA ILE A 151 4.06 -18.08 -4.69
C ILE A 151 3.43 -17.71 -6.03
N ASN A 152 2.92 -18.70 -6.75
CA ASN A 152 2.38 -18.51 -8.10
C ASN A 152 1.25 -17.49 -8.16
N ASP A 153 0.37 -17.47 -7.15
CA ASP A 153 -0.74 -16.53 -7.14
C ASP A 153 -0.29 -15.09 -6.86
N LEU A 154 0.78 -14.90 -6.07
CA LEU A 154 1.42 -13.59 -5.95
C LEU A 154 2.03 -13.12 -7.28
N ALA A 155 2.61 -14.04 -8.05
CA ALA A 155 3.10 -13.73 -9.40
C ALA A 155 1.97 -13.38 -10.38
N LYS A 156 0.76 -13.93 -10.20
CA LYS A 156 -0.43 -13.54 -10.98
C LYS A 156 -0.92 -12.15 -10.58
N ILE A 157 -0.99 -11.83 -9.29
CA ILE A 157 -1.36 -10.49 -8.80
C ILE A 157 -0.45 -9.43 -9.43
N VAL A 158 0.86 -9.65 -9.42
CA VAL A 158 1.83 -8.72 -10.04
C VAL A 158 1.61 -8.57 -11.55
N GLN A 159 1.32 -9.67 -12.26
CA GLN A 159 1.01 -9.60 -13.70
C GLN A 159 -0.31 -8.87 -13.98
N ASN A 160 -1.35 -9.13 -13.18
CA ASN A 160 -2.64 -8.44 -13.29
C ASN A 160 -2.48 -6.94 -13.00
N ASP A 161 -1.62 -6.58 -12.04
CA ASP A 161 -1.33 -5.19 -11.73
C ASP A 161 -0.74 -4.43 -12.90
N VAL A 162 0.32 -4.96 -13.53
CA VAL A 162 0.96 -4.25 -14.63
C VAL A 162 0.10 -4.24 -15.90
N THR A 163 -0.69 -5.28 -16.19
CA THR A 163 -1.45 -5.36 -17.45
C THR A 163 -2.56 -4.31 -17.57
N ARG A 164 -3.07 -3.78 -16.45
CA ARG A 164 -4.04 -2.68 -16.43
C ARG A 164 -3.42 -1.28 -16.55
N TRP A 165 -2.10 -1.15 -16.41
CA TRP A 165 -1.47 0.16 -16.46
C TRP A 165 -1.67 0.82 -17.83
N ILE A 166 -1.88 2.12 -17.81
CA ILE A 166 -1.90 2.96 -19.00
C ILE A 166 -0.73 3.93 -18.87
N MET A 167 0.09 4.02 -19.90
CA MET A 167 1.24 4.92 -19.94
C MET A 167 0.88 6.17 -20.75
N GLU A 168 1.22 7.32 -20.20
CA GLU A 168 1.15 8.62 -20.84
C GLU A 168 2.56 9.03 -21.27
N HIS A 169 2.69 9.47 -22.53
CA HIS A 169 3.97 9.85 -23.14
C HIS A 169 3.98 11.36 -23.35
N SER A 170 5.12 12.01 -23.13
CA SER A 170 5.27 13.45 -23.33
C SER A 170 5.30 13.85 -24.80
N GLU A 171 5.73 12.93 -25.66
CA GLU A 171 5.90 13.12 -27.10
C GLU A 171 4.93 12.21 -27.86
N GLU A 172 4.61 12.57 -29.11
CA GLU A 172 3.78 11.74 -29.99
C GLU A 172 4.40 10.36 -30.23
N LYS A 173 5.73 10.28 -30.29
CA LYS A 173 6.48 9.02 -30.38
C LYS A 173 7.15 8.69 -29.04
N PRO A 174 6.92 7.49 -28.47
CA PRO A 174 7.54 7.07 -27.22
C PRO A 174 9.08 7.08 -27.30
N VAL A 175 9.71 7.86 -26.41
CA VAL A 175 11.17 7.87 -26.23
C VAL A 175 11.60 6.65 -25.39
N VAL A 176 10.82 6.31 -24.37
CA VAL A 176 11.06 5.15 -23.52
C VAL A 176 10.28 3.98 -24.08
N THR A 177 10.97 2.95 -24.57
CA THR A 177 10.34 1.76 -25.16
C THR A 177 10.56 0.49 -24.36
N ARG A 178 11.38 0.55 -23.30
CA ARG A 178 11.65 -0.58 -22.42
C ARG A 178 11.99 -0.10 -21.02
N PHE A 179 11.39 -0.71 -20.02
CA PHE A 179 11.70 -0.44 -18.61
C PHE A 179 11.38 -1.65 -17.73
N GLN A 180 11.81 -1.59 -16.48
CA GLN A 180 11.56 -2.56 -15.44
C GLN A 180 10.76 -1.95 -14.29
N ILE A 181 9.89 -2.77 -13.71
CA ILE A 181 9.10 -2.47 -12.52
C ILE A 181 9.51 -3.44 -11.42
N HIS A 182 9.96 -2.91 -10.30
CA HIS A 182 10.36 -3.69 -9.14
C HIS A 182 9.23 -3.74 -8.13
N TYR A 183 8.67 -4.93 -7.93
CA TYR A 183 7.61 -5.18 -6.96
C TYR A 183 8.19 -5.66 -5.64
N SER A 184 7.63 -5.14 -4.55
CA SER A 184 7.76 -5.67 -3.20
C SER A 184 6.36 -6.00 -2.67
N LEU A 185 6.19 -7.21 -2.16
CA LEU A 185 4.94 -7.72 -1.63
C LEU A 185 5.11 -7.96 -0.12
N GLU A 186 4.17 -7.49 0.67
CA GLU A 186 4.11 -7.74 2.11
C GLU A 186 2.75 -8.33 2.51
N LEU A 187 2.78 -9.55 3.01
CA LEU A 187 1.67 -10.22 3.68
C LEU A 187 1.86 -10.10 5.18
N LYS A 188 0.76 -9.86 5.90
CA LYS A 188 0.73 -9.83 7.36
C LYS A 188 -0.25 -10.89 7.84
N ASN A 189 0.11 -11.63 8.88
CA ASN A 189 -0.78 -12.63 9.46
C ASN A 189 -1.95 -11.95 10.18
N LYS A 190 -3.13 -11.97 9.54
CA LYS A 190 -4.37 -11.44 10.13
C LYS A 190 -5.34 -12.52 10.59
N THR A 191 -5.08 -13.79 10.27
CA THR A 191 -5.97 -14.92 10.56
C THR A 191 -5.58 -15.69 11.83
N GLY A 192 -4.48 -15.33 12.48
CA GLY A 192 -3.95 -16.06 13.64
C GLY A 192 -3.45 -17.47 13.29
N SER A 193 -3.26 -17.76 12.00
CA SER A 193 -2.81 -19.06 11.53
C SER A 193 -1.36 -19.30 11.91
N THR A 194 -1.01 -20.54 12.30
CA THR A 194 0.37 -20.87 12.63
C THR A 194 1.19 -21.07 11.36
N ARG A 195 2.47 -20.67 11.41
CA ARG A 195 3.42 -20.78 10.31
C ARG A 195 3.48 -22.20 9.71
N ASP A 196 3.31 -23.23 10.54
CA ASP A 196 3.45 -24.63 10.11
C ASP A 196 2.23 -25.11 9.31
N ALA A 197 1.01 -24.70 9.68
CA ALA A 197 -0.20 -24.98 8.91
C ALA A 197 -0.15 -24.34 7.52
N VAL A 198 0.32 -23.09 7.46
CA VAL A 198 0.41 -22.34 6.20
C VAL A 198 1.60 -22.81 5.35
N LYS A 199 2.70 -23.27 5.96
CA LYS A 199 3.79 -23.92 5.21
C LYS A 199 3.32 -25.18 4.51
N GLU A 200 2.48 -26.01 5.12
CA GLU A 200 1.96 -27.22 4.46
C GLU A 200 0.98 -26.89 3.32
N GLU A 201 0.24 -25.79 3.42
CA GLU A 201 -0.60 -25.27 2.34
C GLU A 201 0.25 -24.68 1.20
N LEU A 202 1.15 -23.76 1.52
CA LEU A 202 2.02 -23.08 0.55
C LEU A 202 3.04 -24.02 -0.08
N LYS A 203 3.55 -25.06 0.60
CA LYS A 203 4.43 -26.08 -0.02
C LYS A 203 3.76 -26.82 -1.18
N LYS A 204 2.43 -26.89 -1.20
CA LYS A 204 1.68 -27.46 -2.34
C LYS A 204 1.65 -26.50 -3.53
N GLU A 205 1.73 -25.20 -3.27
CA GLU A 205 1.66 -24.12 -4.26
C GLU A 205 3.04 -23.63 -4.74
N VAL A 206 4.07 -23.76 -3.89
CA VAL A 206 5.46 -23.45 -4.20
C VAL A 206 6.00 -24.52 -5.14
N ILE A 207 6.33 -24.09 -6.36
CA ILE A 207 6.89 -24.89 -7.45
C ILE A 207 7.90 -25.92 -6.91
N ARG A 208 7.58 -27.22 -7.04
CA ARG A 208 8.59 -28.28 -6.98
C ARG A 208 9.52 -28.08 -8.16
N ARG A 209 10.62 -27.36 -7.95
CA ARG A 209 11.73 -27.33 -8.89
C ARG A 209 12.30 -28.76 -8.95
N LYS A 210 12.09 -29.43 -10.08
CA LYS A 210 12.93 -30.55 -10.51
C LYS A 210 14.15 -29.98 -11.20
#